data_AF-A0A840H218-F1
#
_entry.id   AF-A0A840H218-F1
#
_cell.length_a   1.000
_cell.length_b   1.000
_cell.length_c   1.000
_cell.angle_alpha   90.00
_cell.angle_beta   90.00
_cell.angle_gamma   90.00
#
_symmetry.space_group_name_H-M   'P 1'
#
loop_
_entity.id
_entity.type
_entity.pdbx_description
1 polymer ?
#
loop_
_entity_poly.entity_id
_entity_poly.type
_entity_poly.pdbx_seq_one_letter_code
_entity_poly.pdbx_strand_id
1 'polypeptide(L)'
;MATYRAYLLDDTGHVASRIDLECADDEAAKERALCLPHENGAELWLLDRLIAVFGPTVQAEHPVDVADKLERLLTDAEDCTLLSKLAADPAKRERFARLAKRFRQMARKLDTAIKANPDPDDSIAPG
;
A
#
# COMPACT_ATOMS: atom_id res chain seq x y z
N MET A 1 36.56 -11.66 -0.32
CA MET A 1 35.53 -10.73 0.17
C MET A 1 35.28 -9.73 -0.92
N ALA A 2 34.03 -9.58 -1.33
CA ALA A 2 33.63 -8.67 -2.38
C ALA A 2 32.90 -7.48 -1.75
N THR A 3 33.06 -6.31 -2.35
CA THR A 3 32.44 -5.07 -1.87
C THR A 3 31.12 -4.86 -2.59
N TYR A 4 30.04 -5.13 -1.89
CA TYR A 4 28.67 -4.88 -2.31
C TYR A 4 28.27 -3.45 -1.96
N ARG A 5 27.37 -2.87 -2.74
CA ARG A 5 26.81 -1.53 -2.55
C ARG A 5 25.30 -1.66 -2.46
N ALA A 6 24.76 -1.36 -1.30
CA ALA A 6 23.32 -1.25 -1.10
C ALA A 6 22.92 0.22 -1.27
N TYR A 7 22.09 0.50 -2.26
CA TYR A 7 21.49 1.81 -2.47
C TYR A 7 20.09 1.80 -1.87
N LEU A 8 19.85 2.63 -0.86
CA LEU A 8 18.52 2.84 -0.32
C LEU A 8 17.81 3.89 -1.18
N LEU A 9 16.59 3.57 -1.59
CA LEU A 9 15.75 4.47 -2.36
C LEU A 9 14.89 5.32 -1.42
N ASP A 10 14.55 6.52 -1.86
CA ASP A 10 13.56 7.40 -1.24
C ASP A 10 12.14 7.10 -1.77
N ASP A 11 11.10 7.70 -1.21
CA ASP A 11 9.70 7.61 -1.69
C ASP A 11 9.56 7.95 -3.18
N THR A 12 10.45 8.80 -3.70
CA THR A 12 10.50 9.18 -5.11
C THR A 12 11.23 8.18 -6.02
N GLY A 13 11.78 7.09 -5.46
CA GLY A 13 12.58 6.11 -6.19
C GLY A 13 14.00 6.57 -6.53
N HIS A 14 14.50 7.65 -5.91
CA HIS A 14 15.87 8.13 -6.06
C HIS A 14 16.77 7.57 -4.96
N VAL A 15 18.06 7.43 -5.24
CA VAL A 15 19.05 6.99 -4.25
C VAL A 15 19.17 8.03 -3.12
N ALA A 16 18.65 7.69 -1.95
CA ALA A 16 18.74 8.47 -0.73
C ALA A 16 20.09 8.25 -0.01
N SER A 17 20.59 7.01 -0.05
CA SER A 17 21.80 6.62 0.67
C SER A 17 22.49 5.43 0.03
N ARG A 18 23.82 5.35 0.23
CA ARG A 18 24.66 4.23 -0.20
C ARG A 18 25.38 3.64 1.00
N ILE A 19 25.28 2.32 1.15
CA ILE A 19 25.96 1.55 2.19
C ILE A 19 26.87 0.54 1.51
N ASP A 20 28.17 0.66 1.77
CA ASP A 20 29.18 -0.27 1.30
C ASP A 20 29.23 -1.48 2.28
N LEU A 21 29.01 -2.69 1.76
CA LEU A 21 28.92 -3.96 2.51
C LEU A 21 30.02 -4.91 2.02
N GLU A 22 30.87 -5.39 2.92
CA GLU A 22 31.86 -6.42 2.59
C GLU A 22 31.28 -7.80 2.90
N CYS A 23 31.00 -8.59 1.86
CA CYS A 23 30.42 -9.94 2.00
C CYS A 23 31.24 -10.96 1.22
N ALA A 24 31.19 -12.23 1.64
CA ALA A 24 31.89 -13.31 0.96
C ALA A 24 31.16 -13.74 -0.32
N ASP A 25 29.82 -13.78 -0.26
CA ASP A 25 28.95 -14.32 -1.30
C ASP A 25 27.65 -13.49 -1.43
N ASP A 26 26.93 -13.73 -2.52
CA ASP A 26 25.71 -13.01 -2.86
C ASP A 26 24.57 -13.24 -1.84
N GLU A 27 24.49 -14.42 -1.23
CA GLU A 27 23.48 -14.71 -0.19
C GLU A 27 23.73 -13.90 1.07
N ALA A 28 24.97 -13.90 1.58
CA ALA A 28 25.35 -13.10 2.75
C ALA A 28 25.11 -11.60 2.52
N ALA A 29 25.35 -11.12 1.30
CA ALA A 29 25.07 -9.73 0.92
C ALA A 29 23.56 -9.41 0.91
N LYS A 30 22.72 -10.34 0.45
CA LYS A 30 21.26 -10.19 0.48
C LYS A 30 20.73 -10.16 1.91
N GLU A 31 21.20 -11.03 2.79
CA GLU A 31 20.80 -11.04 4.20
C GLU A 31 21.15 -9.73 4.89
N ARG A 32 22.33 -9.17 4.60
CA ARG A 32 22.74 -7.86 5.12
C ARG A 32 21.87 -6.74 4.57
N ALA A 33 21.55 -6.77 3.28
CA ALA A 33 20.66 -5.78 2.67
C ALA A 33 19.23 -5.84 3.22
N LEU A 34 18.72 -7.03 3.55
CA LEU A 34 17.42 -7.20 4.21
C LEU A 34 17.36 -6.63 5.63
N CYS A 35 18.50 -6.58 6.33
CA CYS A 35 18.58 -6.00 7.68
C CYS A 35 18.64 -4.46 7.67
N LEU A 36 18.78 -3.83 6.49
CA LEU A 36 18.78 -2.37 6.35
C LEU A 36 17.36 -1.80 6.38
N PRO A 37 17.18 -0.54 6.80
CA PRO A 37 15.91 0.16 6.65
C PRO A 37 15.65 0.41 5.15
N HIS A 38 14.88 -0.48 4.52
CA HIS A 38 14.52 -0.45 3.10
C HIS A 38 13.01 -0.23 2.91
N GLU A 39 12.40 0.60 3.76
CA GLU A 39 10.96 0.92 3.73
C GLU A 39 10.48 1.38 2.35
N ASN A 40 11.31 2.14 1.64
CA ASN A 40 11.03 2.70 0.31
C ASN A 40 11.72 1.92 -0.83
N GLY A 41 12.35 0.79 -0.51
CA GLY A 41 13.08 -0.06 -1.45
C GLY A 41 14.59 0.13 -1.39
N ALA A 42 15.32 -0.88 -1.86
CA ALA A 42 16.77 -0.89 -1.90
C ALA A 42 17.30 -1.71 -3.07
N GLU A 43 18.45 -1.34 -3.61
CA GLU A 43 19.11 -2.08 -4.68
C GLU A 43 20.49 -2.54 -4.21
N LEU A 44 20.77 -3.83 -4.36
CA LEU A 44 22.06 -4.43 -4.02
C LEU A 44 22.86 -4.70 -5.28
N TRP A 45 24.01 -4.04 -5.36
CA TRP A 45 24.94 -4.11 -6.49
C TRP A 45 26.28 -4.67 -6.05
N LEU A 46 26.91 -5.43 -6.94
CA LEU A 46 28.30 -5.83 -6.83
C LEU A 46 29.06 -5.26 -8.02
N LEU A 47 29.81 -4.18 -7.80
CA LEU A 47 30.44 -3.41 -8.87
C LEU A 47 29.41 -2.91 -9.90
N ASP A 48 29.35 -3.56 -11.08
CA ASP A 48 28.42 -3.27 -12.18
C ASP A 48 27.28 -4.31 -12.28
N ARG A 49 27.30 -5.34 -11.43
CA ARG A 49 26.33 -6.42 -11.44
C ARG A 49 25.25 -6.18 -10.40
N LEU A 50 24.00 -6.05 -10.85
CA LEU A 50 22.84 -6.05 -9.97
C LEU A 50 22.63 -7.45 -9.39
N ILE A 51 22.66 -7.56 -8.06
CA ILE A 51 22.53 -8.83 -7.33
C ILE A 51 21.08 -9.06 -6.91
N ALA A 52 20.43 -8.03 -6.39
CA ALA A 52 19.04 -8.08 -5.96
C ALA A 52 18.43 -6.66 -5.98
N VAL A 53 17.15 -6.59 -6.32
CA VAL A 53 16.33 -5.39 -6.12
C VAL A 53 15.30 -5.74 -5.08
N PHE A 54 15.34 -5.01 -3.98
CA PHE A 54 14.29 -4.95 -2.99
C PHE A 54 13.37 -3.82 -3.45
N GLY A 55 12.23 -4.16 -4.03
CA GLY A 55 11.22 -3.15 -4.27
C GLY A 55 10.86 -2.45 -2.96
N PRO A 56 10.29 -1.23 -2.99
CA PRO A 56 9.57 -0.75 -1.83
C PRO A 56 8.70 -1.91 -1.37
N THR A 57 8.73 -2.19 -0.07
CA THR A 57 7.54 -2.76 0.51
C THR A 57 6.49 -1.65 0.36
N VAL A 58 5.94 -1.49 -0.85
CA VAL A 58 4.51 -1.59 -0.95
C VAL A 58 4.20 -2.91 -0.26
N GLN A 59 4.06 -2.82 1.06
CA GLN A 59 2.96 -3.47 1.71
C GLN A 59 1.82 -3.19 0.73
N ALA A 60 1.53 -4.20 -0.09
CA ALA A 60 0.17 -4.43 -0.49
C ALA A 60 -0.61 -4.20 0.80
N GLU A 61 -1.41 -3.13 0.78
CA GLU A 61 -2.23 -2.70 1.89
C GLU A 61 -1.45 -2.21 3.14
N HIS A 62 -1.56 -0.91 3.45
CA HIS A 62 -1.91 -0.59 4.84
C HIS A 62 -3.01 -1.59 5.24
N PRO A 63 -3.10 -2.12 6.46
CA PRO A 63 -4.41 -2.41 7.01
C PRO A 63 -5.13 -1.07 7.05
N VAL A 64 -5.68 -0.62 5.91
CA VAL A 64 -6.83 0.24 5.90
C VAL A 64 -7.80 -0.58 6.72
N ASP A 65 -8.04 -0.09 7.93
CA ASP A 65 -9.09 -0.64 8.77
C ASP A 65 -10.30 -0.82 7.85
N VAL A 66 -10.99 -1.94 7.99
CA VAL A 66 -12.11 -2.23 7.10
C VAL A 66 -13.13 -1.06 7.16
N ALA A 67 -13.12 -0.28 8.25
CA ALA A 67 -13.74 1.04 8.39
C ALA A 67 -13.16 2.15 7.48
N ASP A 68 -11.84 2.35 7.38
CA ASP A 68 -11.24 3.34 6.46
C ASP A 68 -11.63 3.06 5.00
N LYS A 69 -11.59 1.78 4.61
CA LYS A 69 -12.03 1.37 3.27
C LYS A 69 -13.52 1.61 3.04
N LEU A 70 -14.34 1.49 4.10
CA LEU A 70 -15.76 1.82 4.08
C LEU A 70 -15.96 3.34 3.91
N GLU A 71 -15.26 4.16 4.69
CA GLU A 71 -15.32 5.63 4.63
C GLU A 71 -14.94 6.16 3.26
N ARG A 72 -13.87 5.60 2.67
CA ARG A 72 -13.45 5.96 1.31
C ARG A 72 -14.48 5.58 0.24
N LEU A 73 -15.12 4.40 0.36
CA LEU A 73 -16.19 3.99 -0.56
C LEU A 73 -17.44 4.89 -0.44
N LEU A 74 -17.76 5.36 0.76
CA LEU A 74 -18.86 6.30 0.98
C LEU A 74 -18.55 7.67 0.39
N THR A 75 -17.35 8.18 0.63
CA THR A 75 -16.85 9.45 0.09
C THR A 75 -16.91 9.47 -1.45
N ASP A 76 -16.41 8.42 -2.11
CA ASP A 76 -16.46 8.31 -3.57
C ASP A 76 -17.92 8.22 -4.09
N ALA A 77 -18.80 7.52 -3.36
CA ALA A 77 -20.20 7.48 -3.72
C ALA A 77 -20.89 8.85 -3.63
N GLU A 78 -20.50 9.68 -2.66
CA GLU A 78 -21.00 11.05 -2.51
C GLU A 78 -20.47 11.97 -3.61
N ASP A 79 -19.17 11.89 -3.92
CA ASP A 79 -18.56 12.63 -5.03
C ASP A 79 -19.20 12.27 -6.38
N CYS A 80 -19.35 10.98 -6.66
CA CYS A 80 -20.05 10.51 -7.85
C CYS A 80 -21.53 10.98 -7.88
N THR A 81 -22.20 11.09 -6.73
CA THR A 81 -23.57 11.63 -6.66
C THR A 81 -23.59 13.12 -6.99
N LEU A 82 -22.61 13.87 -6.49
CA LEU A 82 -22.45 15.29 -6.75
C LEU A 82 -22.12 15.54 -8.23
N LEU A 83 -21.16 14.80 -8.79
CA LEU A 83 -20.79 14.84 -10.21
C LEU A 83 -21.97 14.49 -11.13
N SER A 84 -22.82 13.54 -10.74
CA SER A 84 -24.04 13.21 -11.48
C SER A 84 -25.02 14.38 -11.55
N LYS A 85 -25.15 15.17 -10.48
CA LYS A 85 -26.02 16.36 -10.44
C LYS A 85 -25.44 17.54 -11.23
N LEU A 86 -24.12 17.71 -11.17
CA LEU A 86 -23.40 18.82 -11.81
C LEU A 86 -23.10 18.59 -13.29
N ALA A 87 -23.06 17.34 -13.75
CA ALA A 87 -22.76 17.05 -15.15
C ALA A 87 -23.81 17.69 -16.08
N ALA A 88 -23.35 18.40 -17.11
CA ALA A 88 -24.23 18.98 -18.13
C ALA A 88 -24.77 17.92 -19.10
N ASP A 89 -23.97 16.89 -19.39
CA ASP A 89 -24.31 15.80 -20.32
C ASP A 89 -25.10 14.69 -19.62
N PRO A 90 -26.27 14.28 -20.15
CA PRO A 90 -27.14 13.29 -19.52
C PRO A 90 -26.53 11.89 -19.45
N ALA A 91 -25.70 11.48 -20.41
CA ALA A 91 -25.03 10.19 -20.37
C ALA A 91 -23.95 10.15 -19.28
N LYS A 92 -23.26 11.28 -19.06
CA LYS A 92 -22.31 11.46 -17.96
C LYS A 92 -23.03 11.46 -16.60
N ARG A 93 -24.20 12.09 -16.49
CA ARG A 93 -25.07 12.01 -15.29
C ARG A 93 -25.36 10.57 -14.91
N GLU A 94 -25.79 9.77 -15.89
CA GLU A 94 -26.16 8.37 -15.67
C GLU A 94 -24.97 7.48 -15.29
N ARG A 95 -23.80 7.71 -15.90
CA ARG A 95 -22.58 6.96 -15.56
C ARG A 95 -22.15 7.20 -14.11
N PHE A 96 -22.14 8.46 -13.67
CA PHE A 96 -21.82 8.77 -12.28
C PHE A 96 -22.87 8.27 -11.29
N ALA A 97 -24.16 8.35 -11.64
CA ALA A 97 -25.23 7.78 -10.81
C ALA A 97 -25.07 6.25 -10.64
N ARG A 98 -24.71 5.54 -11.72
CA ARG A 98 -24.43 4.10 -11.67
C ARG A 98 -23.20 3.78 -10.81
N LEU A 99 -22.16 4.58 -10.94
CA LEU A 99 -20.92 4.41 -10.16
C LEU A 99 -21.16 4.64 -8.66
N ALA A 100 -21.85 5.71 -8.30
CA ALA A 100 -22.26 5.99 -6.91
C ALA A 100 -23.08 4.84 -6.30
N LYS A 101 -23.99 4.22 -7.07
CA LYS A 101 -24.77 3.07 -6.61
C LYS A 101 -23.89 1.84 -6.34
N ARG A 102 -22.89 1.61 -7.19
CA ARG A 102 -21.96 0.49 -7.05
C ARG A 102 -21.05 0.64 -5.83
N PHE A 103 -20.54 1.85 -5.59
CA PHE A 103 -19.76 2.14 -4.39
C PHE A 103 -20.57 1.97 -3.10
N ARG A 104 -21.81 2.47 -3.05
CA ARG A 104 -22.72 2.20 -1.91
C ARG A 104 -23.01 0.71 -1.70
N GLN A 105 -23.12 -0.07 -2.78
CA GLN A 105 -23.34 -1.52 -2.67
C GLN A 105 -22.11 -2.24 -2.10
N MET A 106 -20.90 -1.85 -2.51
CA MET A 106 -19.67 -2.41 -1.95
C MET A 106 -19.50 -2.00 -0.49
N ALA A 107 -19.74 -0.74 -0.14
CA ALA A 107 -19.73 -0.23 1.23
C ALA A 107 -20.65 -1.04 2.15
N ARG A 108 -21.89 -1.32 1.72
CA ARG A 108 -22.83 -2.16 2.49
C ARG A 108 -22.33 -3.57 2.74
N LYS A 109 -21.66 -4.18 1.76
CA LYS A 109 -21.09 -5.52 1.92
C LYS A 109 -19.97 -5.52 2.95
N LEU A 110 -19.12 -4.49 2.94
CA LEU A 110 -18.05 -4.32 3.93
C LEU A 110 -18.63 -4.06 5.33
N ASP A 111 -19.58 -3.13 5.48
CA ASP A 111 -20.28 -2.89 6.77
C ASP A 111 -20.92 -4.16 7.34
N THR A 112 -21.54 -4.98 6.47
CA THR A 112 -22.12 -6.26 6.89
C THR A 112 -21.03 -7.24 7.34
N ALA A 113 -19.91 -7.31 6.63
CA ALA A 113 -18.80 -8.19 6.98
C ALA A 113 -18.13 -7.79 8.30
N ILE A 114 -17.96 -6.47 8.54
CA ILE A 114 -17.45 -5.91 9.79
C ILE A 114 -18.37 -6.29 10.96
N LYS A 115 -19.69 -6.09 10.81
CA LYS A 115 -20.67 -6.45 11.85
C LYS A 115 -20.80 -7.96 12.08
N ALA A 116 -20.58 -8.76 11.05
CA ALA A 116 -20.68 -10.22 11.12
C ALA A 116 -19.44 -10.86 11.76
N ASN A 117 -18.32 -10.15 11.80
CA ASN A 117 -17.07 -10.62 12.40
C ASN A 117 -16.62 -9.64 13.49
N PRO A 118 -17.35 -9.57 14.64
CA PRO A 118 -16.86 -8.78 15.77
C PRO A 118 -15.54 -9.39 16.23
N ASP A 119 -14.46 -8.60 16.18
CA ASP A 119 -13.21 -8.97 16.82
C ASP A 119 -13.48 -9.44 18.26
N PRO A 120 -12.91 -10.58 18.71
CA PRO A 120 -13.08 -11.07 20.08
C PRO A 120 -12.36 -10.20 21.15
N ASP A 121 -11.84 -9.02 20.78
CA ASP A 121 -11.07 -8.13 21.66
C ASP A 121 -11.95 -7.04 22.34
N ASP A 122 -13.28 -7.10 22.24
CA ASP A 122 -14.16 -6.44 23.23
C ASP A 122 -14.40 -7.41 24.41
N SER A 123 -13.30 -7.87 25.02
CA SER A 123 -13.30 -8.68 26.23
C SER A 123 -12.10 -8.35 27.12
N ILE A 124 -11.84 -7.05 27.30
CA ILE A 124 -11.08 -6.56 28.45
C ILE A 124 -12.00 -5.68 29.28
N ALA A 125 -12.90 -6.33 30.01
CA ALA A 125 -13.18 -5.89 31.38
C ALA A 125 -11.99 -6.38 32.23
N PRO A 126 -11.35 -5.48 33.00
CA PRO A 126 -11.63 -5.47 34.44
C PRO A 126 -11.62 -4.04 35.02
N GLY A 127 -12.35 -3.72 36.09
CA GLY A 127 -13.14 -4.54 37.00
C GLY A 127 -13.94 -3.70 37.98
#